data_AF-A0A519FHH0-F1
#
_entry.id   AF-A0A519FHH0-F1
#
_cell.length_a   1.000
_cell.length_b   1.000
_cell.length_c   1.000
_cell.angle_alpha   90.00
_cell.angle_beta   90.00
_cell.angle_gamma   90.00
#
_symmetry.space_group_name_H-M   'P 1'
#
loop_
_entity.id
_entity.type
_entity.pdbx_description
1 polymer ?
#
loop_
_entity_poly.entity_id
_entity_poly.type
_entity_poly.pdbx_seq_one_letter_code
_entity_poly.pdbx_strand_id
1 'polypeptide(L)'
;MSTVRGNTVSQATSDDAIEALFEEIANTAYLTEERLKVTPTDDSELQAHELDVLRRIVRRLGWIADMGLHRVGSNRTIHEGDAVAWLLSPYTNECLAQKMTS
;
A
#
# COMPACT_ATOMS: atom_id res chain seq x y z
N MET A 1 -0.70 -19.89 -42.70
CA MET A 1 -0.16 -18.52 -42.50
C MET A 1 -1.08 -17.80 -41.55
N SER A 2 -0.56 -17.51 -40.36
CA SER A 2 -1.27 -16.97 -39.20
C SER A 2 -1.50 -15.47 -39.31
N THR A 3 -2.69 -15.00 -38.92
CA THR A 3 -2.93 -13.58 -38.67
C THR A 3 -3.68 -13.43 -37.34
N VAL A 4 -2.92 -13.46 -36.24
CA VAL A 4 -3.36 -13.05 -34.90
C VAL A 4 -2.81 -11.64 -34.68
N ARG A 5 -3.60 -10.60 -34.92
CA ARG A 5 -3.19 -9.20 -34.69
C ARG A 5 -4.24 -8.30 -34.03
N GLY A 6 -5.39 -8.85 -33.63
CA GLY A 6 -6.48 -8.07 -33.01
C GLY A 6 -6.40 -7.92 -31.48
N ASN A 7 -5.82 -8.89 -30.76
CA ASN A 7 -5.91 -8.94 -29.29
C ASN A 7 -4.84 -8.14 -28.54
N THR A 8 -3.67 -7.90 -29.15
CA THR A 8 -2.50 -7.38 -28.43
C THR A 8 -2.60 -5.89 -28.07
N VAL A 9 -3.33 -5.09 -28.84
CA VAL A 9 -3.42 -3.63 -28.63
C VAL A 9 -4.39 -3.28 -27.50
N SER A 10 -5.55 -3.95 -27.43
CA SER A 10 -6.55 -3.71 -26.37
C SER A 10 -6.07 -4.18 -24.99
N GLN A 11 -5.19 -5.18 -24.96
CA GLN A 11 -4.63 -5.73 -23.73
C GLN A 11 -3.53 -4.83 -23.18
N ALA A 12 -2.64 -4.30 -24.03
CA ALA A 12 -1.62 -3.32 -23.63
C ALA A 12 -2.24 -2.06 -22.97
N THR A 13 -3.32 -1.51 -23.54
CA THR A 13 -4.00 -0.36 -22.93
C THR A 13 -4.69 -0.67 -21.60
N SER A 14 -5.09 -1.92 -21.39
CA SER A 14 -5.69 -2.36 -20.12
C SER A 14 -4.62 -2.56 -19.06
N ASP A 15 -3.47 -3.11 -19.44
CA ASP A 15 -2.34 -3.32 -18.54
C ASP A 15 -1.76 -1.98 -18.07
N ASP A 16 -1.63 -1.00 -18.99
CA ASP A 16 -1.22 0.37 -18.65
C ASP A 16 -2.19 1.06 -17.68
N ALA A 17 -3.51 0.85 -17.86
CA ALA A 17 -4.52 1.42 -16.99
C ALA A 17 -4.52 0.78 -15.59
N ILE A 18 -4.29 -0.54 -15.52
CA ILE A 18 -4.14 -1.27 -14.25
C ILE A 18 -2.89 -0.82 -13.52
N GLU A 19 -1.77 -0.65 -14.24
CA GLU A 19 -0.52 -0.14 -13.67
C GLU A 19 -0.71 1.27 -13.11
N ALA A 20 -1.33 2.17 -13.87
CA ALA A 20 -1.63 3.53 -13.41
C ALA A 20 -2.53 3.54 -12.16
N LEU A 21 -3.55 2.69 -12.10
CA LEU A 21 -4.43 2.59 -10.94
C LEU A 21 -3.67 2.07 -9.71
N PHE A 22 -2.85 1.03 -9.85
CA PHE A 22 -2.07 0.54 -8.71
C PHE A 22 -1.05 1.56 -8.25
N GLU A 23 -0.40 2.28 -9.15
CA GLU A 23 0.50 3.38 -8.80
C GLU A 23 -0.23 4.46 -8.00
N GLU A 24 -1.42 4.88 -8.44
CA GLU A 24 -2.22 5.88 -7.74
C GLU A 24 -2.60 5.42 -6.32
N ILE A 25 -3.04 4.16 -6.18
CA ILE A 25 -3.41 3.59 -4.88
C ILE A 25 -2.18 3.49 -3.97
N ALA A 26 -1.05 2.99 -4.47
CA ALA A 26 0.18 2.85 -3.68
C ALA A 26 0.68 4.21 -3.19
N ASN A 27 0.74 5.21 -4.08
CA ASN A 27 1.16 6.57 -3.72
C ASN A 27 0.19 7.24 -2.75
N THR A 28 -1.11 7.12 -2.99
CA THR A 28 -2.13 7.69 -2.09
C THR A 28 -2.01 7.06 -0.71
N ALA A 29 -1.90 5.73 -0.64
CA ALA A 29 -1.74 5.03 0.63
C ALA A 29 -0.48 5.46 1.37
N TYR A 30 0.66 5.55 0.68
CA TYR A 30 1.93 6.02 1.26
C TYR A 30 1.80 7.43 1.85
N LEU A 31 1.29 8.38 1.05
CA LEU A 31 1.14 9.77 1.48
C LEU A 31 0.11 9.92 2.60
N THR A 32 -0.98 9.16 2.56
CA THR A 32 -1.96 9.13 3.64
C THR A 32 -1.34 8.57 4.92
N GLU A 33 -0.58 7.48 4.86
CA GLU A 33 0.09 6.92 6.04
C GLU A 33 1.05 7.95 6.66
N GLU A 34 1.89 8.61 5.84
CA GLU A 34 2.82 9.65 6.30
C GLU A 34 2.08 10.80 7.01
N ARG A 35 0.92 11.23 6.48
CA ARG A 35 0.09 12.25 7.15
C ARG A 35 -0.53 11.74 8.44
N LEU A 36 -1.00 10.49 8.45
CA LEU A 36 -1.59 9.90 9.65
C LEU A 36 -0.56 9.72 10.76
N LYS A 37 0.73 9.49 10.46
CA LYS A 37 1.82 9.40 11.45
C LYS A 37 1.96 10.67 12.29
N VAL A 38 1.76 11.83 11.69
CA VAL A 38 1.90 13.15 12.35
C VAL A 38 0.56 13.73 12.84
N THR A 39 -0.55 13.01 12.64
CA THR A 39 -1.86 13.47 13.09
C THR A 39 -1.92 13.41 14.62
N PRO A 40 -2.15 14.55 15.31
CA PRO A 40 -2.28 14.56 16.75
C PRO A 40 -3.47 13.71 17.15
N THR A 41 -3.27 12.90 18.17
CA THR A 41 -4.31 12.12 18.81
C THR A 41 -4.66 12.89 20.07
N ASP A 42 -5.81 13.55 20.08
CA ASP A 42 -6.33 14.14 21.32
C ASP A 42 -6.46 13.04 22.40
N ASP A 43 -6.52 13.40 23.68
CA ASP A 43 -6.55 12.48 24.84
C ASP A 43 -7.73 11.47 24.88
N SER A 44 -8.52 11.37 23.81
CA SER A 44 -9.54 10.36 23.65
C SER A 44 -8.93 9.04 23.15
N GLU A 45 -8.94 8.01 24.00
CA GLU A 45 -8.55 6.64 23.64
C GLU A 45 -9.32 6.11 22.41
N LEU A 46 -10.58 6.54 22.23
CA LEU A 46 -11.39 6.17 21.07
C LEU A 46 -10.80 6.70 19.77
N GLN A 47 -10.33 7.96 19.75
CA GLN A 47 -9.71 8.56 18.57
C GLN A 47 -8.36 7.90 18.24
N ALA A 48 -7.59 7.51 19.27
CA ALA A 48 -6.35 6.77 19.07
C ALA A 48 -6.57 5.39 18.45
N HIS A 49 -7.64 4.71 18.87
CA HIS A 49 -8.02 3.44 18.28
C HIS A 49 -8.44 3.58 16.81
N GLU A 50 -9.31 4.55 16.50
CA GLU A 50 -9.76 4.81 15.12
C GLU A 50 -8.59 5.17 14.20
N LEU A 51 -7.63 5.97 14.68
CA LEU A 51 -6.44 6.33 13.94
C LEU A 51 -5.53 5.12 13.65
N ASP A 52 -5.35 4.21 14.62
CA ASP A 52 -4.60 2.96 14.40
C ASP A 52 -5.29 2.06 13.38
N VAL A 53 -6.62 1.92 13.46
CA VAL A 53 -7.41 1.15 12.48
C VAL A 53 -7.23 1.73 11.07
N LEU A 54 -7.34 3.06 10.92
CA LEU A 54 -7.16 3.73 9.63
C LEU A 54 -5.74 3.53 9.09
N ARG A 55 -4.71 3.70 9.92
CA ARG A 55 -3.31 3.45 9.54
C ARG A 55 -3.11 2.01 9.04
N ARG A 56 -3.76 1.02 9.65
CA ARG A 56 -3.66 -0.39 9.22
C ARG A 56 -4.37 -0.64 7.88
N ILE A 57 -5.53 -0.02 7.67
CA ILE A 57 -6.26 -0.13 6.40
C ILE A 57 -5.43 0.46 5.27
N VAL A 58 -4.91 1.68 5.47
CA VAL A 58 -4.09 2.39 4.49
C VAL A 58 -2.83 1.59 4.12
N ARG A 59 -2.09 1.08 5.11
CA ARG A 59 -0.91 0.23 4.87
C ARG A 59 -1.23 -1.02 4.06
N ARG A 60 -2.36 -1.68 4.34
CA ARG A 60 -2.80 -2.86 3.58
C ARG A 60 -3.17 -2.52 2.15
N LEU A 61 -3.85 -1.40 1.91
CA LEU A 61 -4.18 -0.94 0.56
C LEU A 61 -2.93 -0.62 -0.26
N GLY A 62 -1.99 0.10 0.35
CA GLY A 62 -0.70 0.40 -0.28
C GLY A 62 0.08 -0.85 -0.64
N TRP A 63 0.19 -1.80 0.30
CA TRP A 63 0.84 -3.09 0.04
C TRP A 63 0.19 -3.87 -1.09
N ILE A 64 -1.14 -3.99 -1.12
CA ILE A 64 -1.86 -4.73 -2.17
C ILE A 64 -1.58 -4.13 -3.55
N ALA A 65 -1.60 -2.80 -3.66
CA ALA A 65 -1.34 -2.11 -4.91
C ALA A 65 0.13 -2.23 -5.34
N ASP A 66 1.07 -2.07 -4.41
CA ASP A 66 2.50 -2.22 -4.66
C ASP A 66 2.89 -3.66 -5.05
N MET A 67 2.28 -4.66 -4.41
CA MET A 67 2.39 -6.06 -4.82
C MET A 67 1.80 -6.28 -6.22
N GLY A 68 0.71 -5.59 -6.57
CA GLY A 68 0.14 -5.59 -7.92
C GLY A 68 1.13 -5.09 -8.96
N LEU A 69 1.74 -3.91 -8.73
CA LEU A 69 2.80 -3.32 -9.56
C LEU A 69 3.99 -4.25 -9.73
N HIS A 70 4.47 -4.84 -8.63
CA HIS A 70 5.61 -5.73 -8.65
C HIS A 70 5.33 -6.98 -9.50
N ARG A 71 4.13 -7.56 -9.38
CA ARG A 71 3.75 -8.76 -10.15
C ARG A 71 3.59 -8.51 -11.64
N VAL A 72 3.22 -7.29 -12.05
CA VAL A 72 3.16 -6.93 -13.47
C VAL A 72 4.51 -6.45 -14.02
N GLY A 73 5.57 -6.45 -13.20
CA GLY A 73 6.91 -6.03 -13.60
C GLY A 73 7.04 -4.52 -13.79
N SER A 74 6.18 -3.73 -13.14
CA SER A 74 6.27 -2.27 -13.18
C SER A 74 7.50 -1.77 -12.43
N ASN A 75 8.15 -0.74 -12.97
CA ASN A 75 9.22 -0.01 -12.28
C ASN A 75 8.69 1.06 -11.30
N ARG A 76 7.37 1.16 -11.11
CA ARG A 76 6.72 2.18 -10.27
C ARG A 76 6.39 1.68 -8.86
N THR A 77 6.90 0.50 -8.49
CA THR A 77 6.77 -0.02 -7.13
C THR A 77 7.48 0.88 -6.13
N ILE A 78 6.88 1.11 -4.97
CA ILE A 78 7.45 1.88 -3.86
C ILE A 78 8.36 0.99 -3.00
N HIS A 79 7.90 -0.23 -2.69
CA HIS A 79 8.61 -1.19 -1.82
C HIS A 79 8.74 -2.56 -2.47
N GLU A 80 8.65 -2.64 -3.80
CA GLU A 80 8.78 -3.89 -4.55
C GLU A 80 7.79 -4.98 -4.09
N GLY A 81 6.63 -4.57 -3.55
CA GLY A 81 5.64 -5.50 -2.99
C GLY A 81 6.04 -6.14 -1.66
N ASP A 82 7.11 -5.65 -1.00
CA ASP A 82 7.56 -6.14 0.30
C ASP A 82 6.54 -5.80 1.40
N ALA A 83 5.90 -6.85 1.92
CA ALA A 83 4.95 -6.74 3.01
C ALA A 83 5.58 -6.17 4.29
N VAL A 84 6.87 -6.38 4.53
CA VAL A 84 7.56 -5.88 5.73
C VAL A 84 7.63 -4.36 5.70
N ALA A 85 8.05 -3.77 4.58
CA ALA A 85 8.14 -2.32 4.41
C ALA A 85 6.79 -1.61 4.64
N TRP A 86 5.68 -2.22 4.19
CA TRP A 86 4.34 -1.67 4.35
C TRP A 86 3.70 -1.96 5.71
N LEU A 87 3.75 -3.21 6.18
CA LEU A 87 2.93 -3.67 7.32
C LEU A 87 3.69 -3.56 8.65
N LEU A 88 5.02 -3.54 8.60
CA LEU A 88 5.91 -3.51 9.76
C LEU A 88 6.72 -2.20 9.82
N SER A 89 6.00 -1.08 9.83
CA SER A 89 6.54 0.22 10.27
C SER A 89 6.96 0.15 11.76
N PRO A 90 7.98 0.91 12.23
CA PRO A 90 8.56 0.83 13.59
C PRO A 90 7.56 0.83 14.75
N TYR A 91 6.36 1.37 14.58
CA TYR A 91 5.27 1.29 15.57
C TYR A 91 4.83 -0.15 15.89
N THR A 92 4.92 -1.08 14.94
CA THR A 92 4.63 -2.49 15.20
C THR A 92 5.68 -3.10 16.14
N ASN A 93 6.94 -2.65 16.06
CA ASN A 93 7.98 -3.05 17.02
C ASN A 93 7.76 -2.42 18.40
N GLU A 94 7.30 -1.18 18.50
CA GLU A 94 7.01 -0.54 19.79
C GLU A 94 5.81 -1.19 20.50
N CYS A 95 4.71 -1.48 19.77
CA CYS A 95 3.57 -2.22 20.31
C CYS A 95 3.89 -3.68 20.66
N LEU A 96 4.78 -4.34 19.89
CA LEU A 96 5.25 -5.70 20.21
C LEU A 96 6.21 -5.69 21.41
N ALA A 97 7.09 -4.70 21.52
CA ALA A 97 8.02 -4.53 22.64
C ALA A 97 7.26 -4.26 23.95
N GLN A 98 6.27 -3.36 23.95
CA GLN A 98 5.45 -3.08 25.13
C GLN A 98 4.69 -4.32 25.65
N LYS A 99 4.25 -5.20 24.75
CA LYS A 99 3.58 -6.47 25.09
C LYS A 99 4.52 -7.55 25.63
N MET A 100 5.83 -7.45 25.37
CA MET A 100 6.83 -8.40 25.89
C MET A 100 7.39 -7.98 27.24
N THR A 101 7.18 -6.72 27.65
CA THR A 101 7.66 -6.15 28.92
C THR A 101 6.58 -5.96 29.99
N SER A 102 5.30 -6.21 29.67
CA SER A 102 4.18 -6.28 30.64
C SER A 102 3.85 -7.72 31.00
#